data_AF-A0A2K3N2X0-F1
#
_entry.id   AF-A0A2K3N2X0-F1
#
_cell.length_a   1.000
_cell.length_b   1.000
_cell.length_c   1.000
_cell.angle_alpha   90.00
_cell.angle_beta   90.00
_cell.angle_gamma   90.00
#
_symmetry.space_group_name_H-M   'P 1'
#
loop_
_entity.id
_entity.type
_entity.pdbx_description
1 polymer ?
#
loop_
_entity_poly.entity_id
_entity_poly.type
_entity_poly.pdbx_seq_one_letter_code
_entity_poly.pdbx_strand_id
1 'polypeptide(L)'
;MTQVLNQNQTQTHTTNSDSSAAQIGIKLDGSNYPLWSQIFEMYISGKDKLGYINGDLPQPLSTDPGFRKWRTENAIVKGWLINSMDTSLIGNFIRFPTAKMVTKVNQAGGSIEKYYNDLQHLWREIDFRRPNPMVCPVDIQKYNSIIQEDRVYVFLDGLDDRLDKIRSDVLQLQPFPTVEQAYAHVRREDIRQA
;
A
#
# COMPACT_ATOMS: atom_id res chain seq x y z
N MET A 1 -15.17 -70.58 11.90
CA MET A 1 -15.13 -69.87 10.61
C MET A 1 -15.14 -68.39 10.93
N THR A 2 -13.96 -67.75 10.96
CA THR A 2 -13.46 -66.74 9.99
C THR A 2 -14.22 -65.41 10.11
N GLN A 3 -13.64 -64.21 10.22
CA GLN A 3 -12.27 -63.72 10.31
C GLN A 3 -12.35 -62.22 10.71
N VAL A 4 -11.20 -61.66 11.04
CA VAL A 4 -10.89 -60.33 11.60
C VAL A 4 -10.84 -59.20 10.52
N LEU A 5 -11.05 -57.95 10.96
CA LEU A 5 -10.62 -56.63 10.42
C LEU A 5 -11.20 -56.10 9.08
N ASN A 6 -11.74 -54.88 9.11
CA ASN A 6 -11.10 -53.77 8.40
C ASN A 6 -11.41 -52.40 9.04
N GLN A 7 -10.36 -51.63 9.27
CA GLN A 7 -10.41 -50.22 9.65
C GLN A 7 -10.83 -49.39 8.45
N ASN A 8 -11.68 -48.37 8.63
CA ASN A 8 -11.70 -47.23 7.73
C ASN A 8 -11.78 -45.95 8.56
N GLN A 9 -10.62 -45.30 8.64
CA GLN A 9 -10.43 -43.92 9.03
C GLN A 9 -11.39 -43.05 8.22
N THR A 10 -12.34 -42.38 8.87
CA THR A 10 -13.00 -41.22 8.24
C THR A 10 -12.09 -40.04 8.45
N GLN A 11 -11.32 -39.71 7.42
CA GLN A 11 -10.52 -38.51 7.32
C GLN A 11 -11.41 -37.30 7.59
N THR A 12 -11.09 -36.56 8.64
CA THR A 12 -11.54 -35.18 8.79
C THR A 12 -10.89 -34.37 7.68
N HIS A 13 -11.57 -34.26 6.53
CA HIS A 13 -11.31 -33.19 5.58
C HIS A 13 -11.81 -31.88 6.21
N THR A 14 -10.97 -31.26 7.04
CA THR A 14 -11.02 -29.82 7.25
C THR A 14 -10.58 -29.16 5.95
N THR A 15 -11.51 -29.02 5.01
CA THR A 15 -11.39 -28.00 3.97
C THR A 15 -11.54 -26.66 4.69
N ASN A 16 -10.42 -26.12 5.19
CA ASN A 16 -10.32 -24.68 5.38
C ASN A 16 -10.46 -24.08 3.97
N SER A 17 -11.69 -23.74 3.61
CA SER A 17 -11.93 -22.85 2.49
C SER A 17 -11.25 -21.54 2.88
N ASP A 18 -10.10 -21.25 2.27
CA ASP A 18 -9.56 -19.91 2.22
C ASP A 18 -10.60 -19.05 1.49
N SER A 19 -11.55 -18.51 2.25
CA SER A 19 -12.51 -17.53 1.76
C SER A 19 -11.72 -16.40 1.12
N SER A 20 -11.99 -16.15 -0.16
CA SER A 20 -11.41 -15.03 -0.91
C SER A 20 -11.83 -13.67 -0.35
N ALA A 21 -12.86 -13.62 0.49
CA ALA A 21 -13.31 -12.43 1.19
C ALA A 21 -12.85 -12.45 2.65
N ALA A 22 -12.23 -11.36 3.08
CA ALA A 22 -11.94 -11.12 4.50
C ALA A 22 -13.26 -10.93 5.26
N GLN A 23 -13.49 -11.71 6.31
CA GLN A 23 -14.64 -11.54 7.20
C GLN A 23 -14.29 -10.54 8.29
N ILE A 24 -14.16 -9.28 7.90
CA ILE A 24 -13.93 -8.17 8.83
C ILE A 24 -15.25 -7.44 9.01
N GLY A 25 -15.72 -7.33 10.25
CA GLY A 25 -17.04 -6.78 10.59
C GLY A 25 -17.18 -5.26 10.39
N ILE A 26 -16.11 -4.58 9.97
CA ILE A 26 -16.07 -3.15 9.69
C ILE A 26 -15.36 -2.89 8.35
N LYS A 27 -15.75 -1.81 7.68
CA LYS A 27 -15.09 -1.34 6.45
C LYS A 27 -14.37 -0.02 6.70
N LEU A 28 -13.21 0.17 6.07
CA LEU A 28 -12.53 1.46 6.07
C LEU A 28 -13.37 2.48 5.31
N ASP A 29 -13.74 3.59 5.95
CA ASP A 29 -14.55 4.66 5.37
C ASP A 29 -13.84 6.03 5.33
N GLY A 30 -12.57 6.06 5.72
CA GLY A 30 -11.74 7.26 5.80
C GLY A 30 -11.78 7.95 7.16
N SER A 31 -12.80 7.73 7.98
CA SER A 31 -12.91 8.30 9.34
C SER A 31 -12.48 7.34 10.46
N ASN A 32 -12.47 6.03 10.17
CA ASN A 32 -12.32 4.98 11.17
C ASN A 32 -10.98 4.23 11.12
N TYR A 33 -9.95 4.80 10.47
CA TYR A 33 -8.67 4.14 10.23
C TYR A 33 -8.04 3.51 11.49
N PRO A 34 -7.97 4.18 12.67
CA PRO A 34 -7.32 3.58 13.84
C PRO A 34 -7.95 2.27 14.32
N LEU A 35 -9.29 2.16 14.26
CA LEU A 35 -10.01 0.95 14.65
C LEU A 35 -9.93 -0.12 13.55
N TRP A 36 -10.10 0.29 12.30
CA TRP A 36 -10.01 -0.61 11.14
C TRP A 36 -8.63 -1.26 11.03
N SER A 37 -7.55 -0.48 11.20
CA SER A 37 -6.19 -0.99 11.07
C SER A 37 -5.88 -2.04 12.15
N GLN A 38 -6.26 -1.80 13.40
CA GLN A 38 -6.10 -2.77 14.49
C GLN A 38 -6.86 -4.07 14.24
N ILE A 39 -8.12 -3.99 13.78
CA ILE A 39 -8.92 -5.18 13.50
C ILE A 39 -8.36 -5.94 12.28
N PHE A 40 -7.94 -5.24 11.24
CA PHE A 40 -7.32 -5.84 10.06
C PHE A 40 -5.99 -6.51 10.41
N GLU A 41 -5.16 -5.87 11.24
CA GLU A 41 -3.89 -6.39 11.72
C GLU A 41 -4.08 -7.66 12.56
N MET A 42 -5.08 -7.68 13.44
CA MET A 42 -5.45 -8.89 14.20
C MET A 42 -5.88 -10.03 13.26
N TYR A 43 -6.74 -9.72 12.26
CA TYR A 43 -7.21 -10.71 11.28
C TYR A 43 -6.06 -11.32 10.48
N ILE A 44 -5.19 -10.50 9.90
CA ILE A 44 -4.10 -10.97 9.03
C ILE A 44 -3.01 -11.71 9.84
N SER A 45 -2.79 -11.31 11.09
CA SER A 45 -1.89 -12.01 12.01
C SER A 45 -2.41 -13.42 12.32
N GLY A 46 -3.72 -13.57 12.54
CA GLY A 46 -4.35 -14.89 12.71
C GLY A 46 -4.29 -15.80 11.48
N LYS A 47 -3.89 -15.26 10.32
CA LYS A 47 -3.68 -16.01 9.07
C LYS A 47 -2.21 -16.28 8.75
N ASP A 48 -1.28 -15.85 9.61
CA ASP A 48 0.16 -15.92 9.39
C ASP A 48 0.59 -15.23 8.07
N LYS A 49 -0.07 -14.11 7.74
CA LYS A 49 0.22 -13.33 6.52
C LYS A 49 0.63 -11.89 6.78
N LEU A 50 0.85 -11.50 8.05
CA LEU A 50 1.26 -10.15 8.42
C LEU A 50 2.54 -9.69 7.69
N GLY A 51 3.44 -10.64 7.42
CA GLY A 51 4.68 -10.42 6.67
C GLY A 51 4.50 -9.75 5.30
N TYR A 52 3.36 -9.95 4.65
CA TYR A 52 3.06 -9.35 3.33
C TYR A 52 2.68 -7.86 3.40
N ILE A 53 2.30 -7.35 4.57
CA ILE A 53 1.95 -5.93 4.76
C ILE A 53 3.04 -5.15 5.49
N ASN A 54 3.71 -5.75 6.49
CA ASN A 54 4.73 -5.07 7.28
C ASN A 54 6.11 -5.08 6.59
N GLY A 55 6.35 -6.04 5.70
CA GLY A 55 7.60 -6.19 4.94
C GLY A 55 8.52 -7.32 5.42
N ASP A 56 8.15 -8.11 6.42
CA ASP A 56 8.94 -9.26 6.90
C ASP A 56 9.05 -10.38 5.86
N LEU A 57 8.10 -10.44 4.91
CA LEU A 57 8.14 -11.29 3.73
C LEU A 57 8.39 -10.45 2.47
N PRO A 58 9.65 -10.03 2.21
CA PRO A 58 9.97 -9.19 1.06
C PRO A 58 9.70 -9.92 -0.26
N GLN A 59 9.44 -9.15 -1.32
CA GLN A 59 9.25 -9.70 -2.65
C GLN A 59 10.54 -10.38 -3.15
N PRO A 60 10.51 -11.69 -3.48
CA PRO A 60 11.64 -12.37 -4.07
C PRO A 60 11.93 -11.87 -5.50
N LEU A 61 13.13 -12.15 -6.01
CA LEU A 61 13.46 -11.91 -7.42
C LEU A 61 12.55 -12.74 -8.32
N SER A 62 12.25 -12.25 -9.53
CA SER A 62 11.36 -12.96 -10.47
C SER A 62 11.89 -14.33 -10.92
N THR A 63 13.21 -14.54 -10.80
CA THR A 63 13.90 -15.80 -11.09
C THR A 63 13.85 -16.79 -9.92
N ASP A 64 13.43 -16.35 -8.73
CA ASP A 64 13.33 -17.18 -7.54
C ASP A 64 12.15 -18.16 -7.67
N PRO A 65 12.35 -19.48 -7.44
CA PRO A 65 11.27 -20.46 -7.47
C PRO A 65 10.09 -20.13 -6.52
N GLY A 66 10.36 -19.43 -5.42
CA GLY A 66 9.39 -18.95 -4.44
C GLY A 66 8.58 -17.72 -4.88
N PHE A 67 9.00 -17.01 -5.94
CA PHE A 67 8.31 -15.80 -6.42
C PHE A 67 6.86 -16.06 -6.78
N ARG A 68 6.56 -17.18 -7.45
CA ARG A 68 5.19 -17.53 -7.85
C ARG A 68 4.29 -17.69 -6.63
N LYS A 69 4.77 -18.38 -5.60
CA LYS A 69 4.03 -18.58 -4.34
C LYS A 69 3.82 -17.23 -3.65
N TRP A 70 4.89 -16.46 -3.46
CA TRP A 70 4.81 -15.13 -2.85
C TRP A 70 3.80 -14.22 -3.56
N ARG A 71 3.82 -14.21 -4.90
CA ARG A 71 2.91 -13.39 -5.71
C ARG A 71 1.44 -13.76 -5.49
N THR A 72 1.12 -15.06 -5.42
CA THR A 72 -0.24 -15.54 -5.15
C THR A 72 -0.71 -15.11 -3.77
N GLU A 73 0.12 -15.32 -2.75
CA GLU A 73 -0.20 -14.97 -1.36
C GLU A 73 -0.38 -13.45 -1.18
N ASN A 74 0.51 -12.65 -1.77
CA ASN A 74 0.39 -11.20 -1.79
C ASN A 74 -0.91 -10.74 -2.47
N ALA A 75 -1.35 -11.40 -3.55
CA ALA A 75 -2.61 -11.08 -4.22
C ALA A 75 -3.84 -11.39 -3.35
N ILE A 76 -3.79 -12.47 -2.58
CA ILE A 76 -4.84 -12.83 -1.60
C ILE A 76 -4.93 -11.75 -0.52
N VAL A 77 -3.80 -11.39 0.09
CA VAL A 77 -3.75 -10.36 1.14
C VAL A 77 -4.24 -9.01 0.60
N LYS A 78 -3.84 -8.64 -0.62
CA LYS A 78 -4.33 -7.42 -1.26
C LYS A 78 -5.84 -7.48 -1.50
N GLY A 79 -6.37 -8.63 -1.92
CA GLY A 79 -7.80 -8.85 -2.06
C GLY A 79 -8.55 -8.63 -0.74
N TRP A 80 -7.99 -9.11 0.38
CA TRP A 80 -8.54 -8.86 1.71
C TRP A 80 -8.55 -7.37 2.08
N LEU A 81 -7.46 -6.65 1.84
CA LEU A 81 -7.38 -5.20 2.07
C LEU A 81 -8.46 -4.46 1.28
N ILE A 82 -8.53 -4.69 -0.03
CA ILE A 82 -9.50 -4.02 -0.91
C ILE A 82 -10.94 -4.33 -0.52
N ASN A 83 -11.26 -5.59 -0.23
CA ASN A 83 -12.63 -5.99 0.13
C ASN A 83 -13.06 -5.45 1.51
N SER A 84 -12.10 -5.09 2.35
CA SER A 84 -12.33 -4.47 3.66
C SER A 84 -12.46 -2.94 3.61
N MET A 85 -12.48 -2.33 2.43
CA MET A 85 -12.67 -0.90 2.23
C MET A 85 -14.08 -0.57 1.74
N ASP A 86 -14.54 0.65 2.01
CA ASP A 86 -15.67 1.23 1.30
C ASP A 86 -15.36 1.35 -0.20
N THR A 87 -16.38 1.18 -1.04
CA THR A 87 -16.24 1.21 -2.51
C THR A 87 -15.66 2.52 -3.04
N SER A 88 -15.91 3.63 -2.36
CA SER A 88 -15.36 4.94 -2.73
C SER A 88 -13.83 5.00 -2.63
N LEU A 89 -13.23 4.20 -1.76
CA LEU A 89 -11.79 4.18 -1.51
C LEU A 89 -11.04 3.20 -2.42
N ILE A 90 -11.70 2.14 -2.91
CA ILE A 90 -11.07 1.06 -3.69
C ILE A 90 -10.30 1.60 -4.90
N GLY A 91 -10.83 2.63 -5.57
CA GLY A 91 -10.20 3.24 -6.75
C GLY A 91 -8.76 3.72 -6.51
N ASN A 92 -8.48 4.17 -5.28
CA ASN A 92 -7.17 4.69 -4.89
C ASN A 92 -6.12 3.58 -4.72
N PHE A 93 -6.55 2.38 -4.30
CA PHE A 93 -5.65 1.31 -3.84
C PHE A 93 -5.59 0.10 -4.79
N ILE A 94 -6.61 -0.13 -5.61
CA ILE A 94 -6.74 -1.34 -6.46
C ILE A 94 -5.58 -1.49 -7.45
N ARG A 95 -4.91 -0.39 -7.81
CA ARG A 95 -3.82 -0.36 -8.78
C ARG A 95 -2.44 -0.67 -8.18
N PHE A 96 -2.29 -0.68 -6.85
CA PHE A 96 -1.01 -0.99 -6.22
C PHE A 96 -0.60 -2.44 -6.46
N PRO A 97 0.66 -2.74 -6.80
CA PRO A 97 1.10 -4.09 -7.13
C PRO A 97 1.15 -5.04 -5.91
N THR A 98 1.26 -4.52 -4.69
CA THR A 98 1.41 -5.33 -3.47
C THR A 98 0.49 -4.91 -2.34
N ALA A 99 0.19 -5.83 -1.43
CA ALA A 99 -0.57 -5.55 -0.21
C ALA A 99 0.14 -4.51 0.66
N LYS A 100 1.48 -4.62 0.78
CA LYS A 100 2.33 -3.65 1.47
C LYS A 100 2.09 -2.20 1.02
N MET A 101 1.97 -1.97 -0.28
CA MET A 101 1.74 -0.63 -0.84
C MET A 101 0.32 -0.10 -0.57
N VAL A 102 -0.65 -0.98 -0.36
CA VAL A 102 -1.99 -0.59 0.08
C VAL A 102 -1.97 -0.14 1.55
N THR A 103 -1.06 -0.68 2.37
CA THR A 103 -0.97 -0.38 3.81
C THR A 103 0.07 0.68 4.20
N LYS A 104 0.98 1.07 3.30
CA LYS A 104 2.04 2.05 3.58
C LYS A 104 2.38 2.84 2.32
N VAL A 105 2.35 4.17 2.40
CA VAL A 105 3.57 4.99 2.65
C VAL A 105 3.16 6.26 3.41
N ASN A 106 3.51 6.34 4.68
CA ASN A 106 3.51 7.57 5.48
C ASN A 106 4.84 7.64 6.26
N GLN A 107 5.17 8.80 6.81
CA GLN A 107 6.40 9.06 7.53
C GLN A 107 6.49 8.20 8.80
N ALA A 108 5.39 8.07 9.54
CA ALA A 108 5.24 7.21 10.73
C ALA A 108 6.37 7.39 11.75
N GLY A 109 6.77 8.63 12.02
CA GLY A 109 7.87 8.97 12.92
C GLY A 109 9.27 8.68 12.36
N GLY A 110 9.38 8.15 11.14
CA GLY A 110 10.63 7.95 10.42
C GLY A 110 11.20 9.25 9.83
N SER A 111 12.37 9.15 9.20
CA SER A 111 12.95 10.31 8.52
C SER A 111 12.15 10.66 7.25
N ILE A 112 11.98 11.97 7.00
CA ILE A 112 11.33 12.49 5.80
C ILE A 112 12.06 12.00 4.54
N GLU A 113 13.39 11.87 4.61
CA GLU A 113 14.22 11.35 3.52
C GLU A 113 13.86 9.89 3.19
N LYS A 114 13.78 9.02 4.20
CA LYS A 114 13.41 7.62 3.97
C LYS A 114 12.00 7.53 3.36
N TYR A 115 11.06 8.27 3.93
CA TYR A 115 9.68 8.34 3.45
C TYR A 115 9.60 8.78 1.98
N TYR A 116 10.29 9.87 1.63
CA TYR A 116 10.33 10.39 0.28
C TYR A 116 11.02 9.43 -0.71
N ASN A 117 12.11 8.78 -0.30
CA ASN A 117 12.77 7.77 -1.12
C ASN A 117 11.84 6.58 -1.43
N ASP A 118 11.09 6.11 -0.42
CA ASP A 118 10.11 5.03 -0.60
C ASP A 118 9.04 5.44 -1.64
N LEU A 119 8.51 6.68 -1.58
CA LEU A 119 7.60 7.21 -2.61
C LEU A 119 8.22 7.29 -4.00
N GLN A 120 9.47 7.76 -4.11
CA GLN A 120 10.17 7.82 -5.38
C GLN A 120 10.33 6.44 -6.03
N HIS A 121 10.62 5.41 -5.24
CA HIS A 121 10.67 4.03 -5.74
C HIS A 121 9.30 3.58 -6.28
N LEU A 122 8.21 3.89 -5.57
CA LEU A 122 6.85 3.58 -6.03
C LEU A 122 6.50 4.27 -7.34
N TRP A 123 6.75 5.57 -7.44
CA TRP A 123 6.44 6.33 -8.64
C TRP A 123 7.24 5.83 -9.84
N ARG A 124 8.52 5.48 -9.68
CA ARG A 124 9.32 4.87 -10.76
C ARG A 124 8.73 3.55 -11.23
N GLU A 125 8.26 2.70 -10.33
CA GLU A 125 7.58 1.46 -10.71
C GLU A 125 6.26 1.72 -11.47
N ILE A 126 5.48 2.72 -11.03
CA ILE A 126 4.22 3.09 -11.69
C ILE A 126 4.51 3.62 -13.10
N ASP A 127 5.44 4.54 -13.24
CA ASP A 127 5.83 5.15 -14.52
C ASP A 127 6.34 4.10 -15.50
N PHE A 128 7.18 3.17 -15.03
CA PHE A 128 7.69 2.08 -15.86
C PHE A 128 6.58 1.18 -16.39
N ARG A 129 5.57 0.86 -15.56
CA ARG A 129 4.44 0.02 -15.97
C ARG A 129 3.40 0.77 -16.80
N ARG A 130 3.42 2.11 -16.77
CA ARG A 130 2.41 2.98 -17.40
C ARG A 130 3.09 4.17 -18.10
N PRO A 131 3.84 3.92 -19.18
CA PRO A 131 4.44 5.01 -19.93
C PRO A 131 3.36 5.93 -20.50
N ASN A 132 3.66 7.22 -20.58
CA ASN A 132 2.75 8.22 -21.17
C ASN A 132 2.52 7.90 -22.66
N PRO A 133 1.29 7.61 -23.10
CA PRO A 133 1.00 7.31 -24.51
C PRO A 133 0.91 8.57 -25.39
N MET A 134 0.94 9.77 -24.80
CA MET A 134 0.83 11.03 -25.53
C MET A 134 2.09 11.30 -26.36
N VAL A 135 1.88 11.86 -27.55
CA VAL A 135 2.96 12.22 -28.50
C VAL A 135 3.09 13.74 -28.67
N CYS A 136 2.01 14.49 -28.39
CA CYS A 136 2.00 15.94 -28.47
C CYS A 136 2.80 16.57 -27.31
N PRO A 137 3.80 17.43 -27.56
CA PRO A 137 4.61 18.04 -26.50
C PRO A 137 3.81 18.83 -25.47
N VAL A 138 2.75 19.53 -25.91
CA VAL A 138 1.89 20.34 -25.02
C VAL A 138 1.11 19.45 -24.06
N ASP A 139 0.55 18.35 -24.57
CA ASP A 139 -0.21 17.41 -23.74
C ASP A 139 0.71 16.64 -22.78
N ILE A 140 1.92 16.28 -23.23
CA ILE A 140 2.96 15.69 -22.36
C ILE A 140 3.30 16.63 -21.20
N GLN A 141 3.50 17.91 -21.48
CA GLN A 141 3.80 18.89 -20.44
C GLN A 141 2.63 19.00 -19.44
N LYS A 142 1.40 19.11 -19.94
CA LYS A 142 0.20 19.17 -19.08
C LYS A 142 0.04 17.91 -18.23
N TYR A 143 0.24 16.74 -18.82
CA TYR A 143 0.20 15.46 -18.12
C TYR A 143 1.25 15.38 -17.02
N ASN A 144 2.49 15.79 -17.31
CA ASN A 144 3.57 15.80 -16.32
C ASN A 144 3.25 16.76 -15.16
N SER A 145 2.66 17.92 -15.42
CA SER A 145 2.23 18.84 -14.37
C SER A 145 1.18 18.22 -13.45
N ILE A 146 0.16 17.54 -14.02
CA ILE A 146 -0.88 16.85 -13.24
C ILE A 146 -0.27 15.75 -12.37
N ILE A 147 0.63 14.93 -12.94
CA ILE A 147 1.32 13.88 -12.18
C ILE A 147 2.16 14.47 -11.04
N GLN A 148 2.86 15.58 -11.29
CA GLN A 148 3.66 16.23 -10.25
C GLN A 148 2.77 16.78 -9.13
N GLU A 149 1.64 17.39 -9.47
CA GLU A 149 0.66 17.87 -8.50
C GLU A 149 0.08 16.72 -7.65
N ASP A 150 -0.36 15.63 -8.27
CA ASP A 150 -0.85 14.44 -7.55
C ASP A 150 0.20 13.88 -6.57
N ARG A 151 1.48 13.87 -6.99
CA ARG A 151 2.59 13.40 -6.15
C ARG A 151 2.85 14.30 -4.96
N VAL A 152 2.68 15.61 -5.10
CA VAL A 152 2.75 16.56 -3.97
C VAL A 152 1.68 16.23 -2.95
N TYR A 153 0.43 16.04 -3.37
CA TYR A 153 -0.66 15.70 -2.44
C TYR A 153 -0.37 14.38 -1.71
N VAL A 154 0.03 13.32 -2.43
CA VAL A 154 0.38 12.03 -1.81
C VAL A 154 1.55 12.17 -0.82
N PHE A 155 2.58 12.94 -1.17
CA PHE A 155 3.71 13.21 -0.28
C PHE A 155 3.28 13.95 0.99
N LEU A 156 2.45 15.00 0.84
CA LEU A 156 2.01 15.81 1.96
C LEU A 156 1.04 15.08 2.89
N ASP A 157 0.15 14.25 2.34
CA ASP A 157 -0.84 13.46 3.10
C ASP A 157 -0.19 12.42 4.02
N GLY A 158 0.95 11.86 3.60
CA GLY A 158 1.67 10.90 4.42
C GLY A 158 2.71 11.49 5.38
N LEU A 159 2.88 12.82 5.47
CA LEU A 159 3.75 13.44 6.47
C LEU A 159 3.15 13.36 7.88
N ASP A 160 4.00 13.23 8.91
CA ASP A 160 3.56 13.24 10.31
C ASP A 160 2.85 14.57 10.68
N ASP A 161 1.85 14.49 11.55
CA ASP A 161 1.01 15.64 11.97
C ASP A 161 1.81 16.83 12.53
N ARG A 162 3.01 16.59 13.05
CA ARG A 162 3.91 17.67 13.51
C ARG A 162 4.29 18.66 12.40
N LEU A 163 4.17 18.23 11.13
CA LEU A 163 4.50 19.02 9.94
C LEU A 163 3.27 19.73 9.34
N ASP A 164 2.10 19.70 9.98
CA ASP A 164 0.85 20.27 9.46
C ASP A 164 0.98 21.73 9.00
N LYS A 165 1.71 22.56 9.75
CA LYS A 165 1.95 23.96 9.37
C LYS A 165 2.75 24.05 8.07
N ILE A 166 3.82 23.26 7.96
CA ILE A 166 4.66 23.21 6.77
C ILE A 166 3.85 22.66 5.58
N ARG A 167 2.94 21.70 5.82
CA ARG A 167 2.00 21.20 4.80
C ARG A 167 1.16 22.34 4.23
N SER A 168 0.58 23.17 5.11
CA SER A 168 -0.19 24.35 4.70
C SER A 168 0.65 25.34 3.90
N ASP A 169 1.89 25.61 4.31
CA ASP A 169 2.77 26.54 3.61
C ASP A 169 3.09 26.07 2.19
N VAL A 170 3.37 24.78 2.01
CA VAL A 170 3.61 24.19 0.68
C VAL A 170 2.38 24.31 -0.23
N LEU A 171 1.18 24.08 0.30
CA LEU A 171 -0.07 24.19 -0.47
C LEU A 171 -0.38 25.62 -0.95
N GLN A 172 0.20 26.63 -0.30
CA GLN A 172 0.02 28.03 -0.66
C GLN A 172 1.06 28.56 -1.67
N LEU A 173 2.08 27.76 -2.02
CA LEU A 173 3.12 28.16 -2.95
C LEU A 173 2.55 28.41 -4.36
N GLN A 174 3.02 29.49 -5.01
CA GLN A 174 2.66 29.85 -6.37
C GLN A 174 3.92 30.15 -7.21
N PRO A 175 4.10 29.53 -8.39
CA PRO A 175 3.27 28.45 -8.94
C PRO A 175 3.28 27.19 -8.05
N PHE A 176 2.27 26.33 -8.20
CA PHE A 176 2.18 25.10 -7.41
C PHE A 176 3.46 24.26 -7.61
N PRO A 177 4.08 23.76 -6.52
CA PRO A 177 5.42 23.18 -6.59
C PRO A 177 5.40 21.81 -7.27
N THR A 178 6.55 21.38 -7.77
CA THR A 178 6.78 19.95 -8.07
C THR A 178 7.01 19.18 -6.76
N VAL A 179 6.95 17.85 -6.83
CA VAL A 179 7.15 17.04 -5.64
C VAL A 179 8.57 17.16 -5.06
N GLU A 180 9.59 17.37 -5.91
CA GLU A 180 10.96 17.64 -5.48
C GLU A 180 11.07 18.98 -4.75
N GLN A 181 10.35 20.00 -5.22
CA GLN A 181 10.32 21.33 -4.59
C GLN A 181 9.59 21.28 -3.25
N ALA A 182 8.45 20.59 -3.18
CA ALA A 182 7.71 20.34 -1.94
C ALA A 182 8.59 19.59 -0.92
N TYR A 183 9.25 18.50 -1.32
CA TYR A 183 10.18 17.77 -0.47
C TYR A 183 11.33 18.66 0.04
N ALA A 184 11.95 19.44 -0.85
CA ALA A 184 13.04 20.34 -0.47
C ALA A 184 12.59 21.42 0.52
N HIS A 185 11.37 21.93 0.38
CA HIS A 185 10.77 22.88 1.31
C HIS A 185 10.55 22.21 2.67
N VAL A 186 9.83 21.08 2.69
CA VAL A 186 9.53 20.34 3.92
C VAL A 186 10.80 19.96 4.67
N ARG A 187 11.81 19.41 3.98
CA ARG A 187 13.09 19.03 4.59
C ARG A 187 13.82 20.23 5.19
N ARG A 188 13.78 21.38 4.52
CA ARG A 188 14.45 22.60 5.01
C ARG A 188 13.77 23.13 6.27
N GLU A 189 12.45 23.16 6.31
CA GLU A 189 11.71 23.62 7.48
C GLU A 189 11.78 22.62 8.64
N ASP A 190 11.79 21.32 8.37
CA ASP A 190 11.99 20.27 9.39
C ASP A 190 13.33 20.45 10.12
N ILE A 191 14.42 20.70 9.37
CA ILE A 191 15.74 20.98 9.95
C ILE A 191 15.75 22.28 10.76
N ARG A 192 14.94 23.28 10.42
CA ARG A 192 14.85 24.53 11.19
C ARG A 192 14.06 24.39 12.49
N GLN A 193 13.14 23.43 12.55
CA GLN A 193 12.29 23.18 13.71
C GLN A 193 12.88 22.17 14.70
N ALA A 194 13.88 21.39 14.28
CA ALA A 194 14.64 20.45 15.10
C ALA A 194 15.70 21.15 15.97
#